data_AF-A0A7J4G2M5-F1
#
_entry.id   AF-A0A7J4G2M5-F1
#
_cell.length_a   1.000
_cell.length_b   1.000
_cell.length_c   1.000
_cell.angle_alpha   90.00
_cell.angle_beta   90.00
_cell.angle_gamma   90.00
#
_symmetry.space_group_name_H-M   'P 1'
#
loop_
_entity.id
_entity.type
_entity.pdbx_description
1 polymer ?
#
loop_
_entity_poly.entity_id
_entity_poly.type
_entity_poly.pdbx_seq_one_letter_code
_entity_poly.pdbx_strand_id
1 'polypeptide(L)'
;MSVGRGGRELDKIKPHYYCVNCGAVEYRGPDRAKKYGYFANVLGEIRRFFEMEARKGGKFKLTAVVTRLMLKEIESIDGFDDTFSRPFSAQKAEFIRILKKYFPSFTEDFFESFFDPQPPVYSQEDVNYYGKYYEELEEKYKEESHEEEESVFFR
;
A
#
# COMPACT_ATOMS: atom_id res chain seq x y z
N MET A 1 57.09 -28.50 22.95
CA MET A 1 55.77 -28.58 23.62
C MET A 1 54.82 -27.63 22.90
N SER A 2 53.98 -28.18 22.02
CA SER A 2 53.12 -27.41 21.12
C SER A 2 51.80 -27.12 21.82
N VAL A 3 51.52 -25.86 22.11
CA VAL A 3 50.25 -25.45 22.73
C VAL A 3 49.20 -25.32 21.63
N GLY A 4 48.44 -26.38 21.40
CA GLY A 4 47.27 -26.36 20.51
C GLY A 4 46.20 -25.48 21.13
N ARG A 5 46.06 -24.23 20.65
CA ARG A 5 44.90 -23.40 20.97
C ARG A 5 43.74 -23.85 20.09
N GLY A 6 42.71 -24.39 20.73
CA GLY A 6 41.46 -24.80 20.10
C GLY A 6 40.85 -23.66 19.29
N GLY A 7 40.85 -23.81 17.97
CA GLY A 7 40.01 -23.04 17.08
C GLY A 7 38.57 -23.49 17.28
N ARG A 8 37.76 -22.69 17.97
CA ARG A 8 36.30 -22.86 17.94
C ARG A 8 35.84 -22.53 16.53
N GLU A 9 35.18 -23.49 15.92
CA GLU A 9 34.54 -23.47 14.60
C GLU A 9 33.47 -22.36 14.56
N LEU A 10 33.88 -21.10 14.38
CA LEU A 10 32.99 -19.94 14.16
C LEU A 10 32.81 -19.62 12.67
N ASP A 11 33.44 -20.39 11.78
CA ASP A 11 33.47 -20.18 10.32
C ASP A 11 32.13 -20.46 9.60
N LYS A 12 31.05 -20.73 10.34
CA LYS A 12 29.72 -21.04 9.78
C LYS A 12 28.66 -19.98 10.08
N ILE A 13 29.02 -18.85 10.70
CA ILE A 13 28.07 -17.75 10.91
C ILE A 13 28.12 -16.83 9.70
N LYS A 14 27.14 -16.94 8.81
CA LYS A 14 26.97 -15.97 7.71
C LYS A 14 26.64 -14.61 8.32
N PRO A 15 27.39 -13.53 8.00
CA PRO A 15 27.07 -12.20 8.49
C PRO A 15 25.73 -11.76 7.90
N HIS A 16 24.80 -11.37 8.77
CA HIS A 16 23.57 -10.70 8.36
C HIS A 16 23.90 -9.26 7.99
N TYR A 17 23.26 -8.73 6.94
CA TYR A 17 23.38 -7.31 6.63
C TYR A 17 22.58 -6.52 7.65
N TYR A 18 23.12 -5.40 8.11
CA TYR A 18 22.45 -4.52 9.06
C TYR A 18 22.71 -3.06 8.71
N CYS A 19 21.81 -2.19 9.12
CA CYS A 19 21.94 -0.75 8.96
C CYS A 19 22.99 -0.22 9.96
N VAL A 20 24.06 0.40 9.47
CA VAL A 20 25.11 0.98 10.32
C VAL A 20 24.62 2.16 11.18
N ASN A 21 23.49 2.78 10.81
CA ASN A 21 22.95 3.94 11.52
C ASN A 21 21.99 3.54 12.66
N CYS A 22 21.12 2.55 12.45
CA CYS A 22 20.10 2.17 13.45
C CYS A 22 20.20 0.73 13.95
N GLY A 23 21.09 -0.10 13.39
CA GLY A 23 21.27 -1.49 13.79
C GLY A 23 20.20 -2.47 13.30
N ALA A 24 19.20 -2.02 12.53
CA ALA A 24 18.18 -2.90 11.96
C ALA A 24 18.82 -3.96 11.06
N VAL A 25 18.35 -5.20 11.13
CA VAL A 25 18.87 -6.33 10.35
C VAL A 25 18.03 -6.52 9.08
N GLU A 26 18.68 -6.68 7.94
CA GLU A 26 17.99 -6.86 6.66
C GLU A 26 17.22 -8.18 6.61
N TYR A 27 15.96 -8.10 6.21
CA TYR A 27 15.16 -9.25 5.86
C TYR A 27 15.59 -9.81 4.49
N ARG A 28 16.20 -11.01 4.50
CA ARG A 28 16.69 -11.68 3.27
C ARG A 28 15.75 -12.74 2.69
N GLY A 29 14.54 -12.90 3.24
CA GLY A 29 13.59 -13.88 2.71
C GLY A 29 12.94 -13.43 1.40
N PRO A 30 12.27 -14.34 0.68
CA PRO A 30 11.52 -14.00 -0.53
C PRO A 30 10.28 -13.13 -0.26
N ASP A 31 9.76 -13.16 0.97
CA ASP A 31 8.57 -12.43 1.43
C ASP A 31 8.91 -10.97 1.80
N ARG A 32 9.45 -10.20 0.84
CA ARG A 32 9.86 -8.81 1.09
C ARG A 32 8.66 -7.89 1.28
N ALA A 33 8.71 -7.06 2.33
CA ALA A 33 7.72 -6.02 2.60
C ALA A 33 7.46 -5.12 1.38
N LYS A 34 6.23 -4.60 1.32
CA LYS A 34 5.73 -3.69 0.29
C LYS A 34 5.61 -2.28 0.84
N LYS A 35 5.62 -1.32 -0.08
CA LYS A 35 5.41 0.08 0.25
C LYS A 35 3.95 0.38 0.61
N TYR A 36 3.71 1.45 1.34
CA TYR A 36 2.39 1.93 1.75
C TYR A 36 1.42 2.02 0.57
N GLY A 37 1.89 2.49 -0.59
CA GLY A 37 1.08 2.59 -1.81
C GLY A 37 0.50 1.25 -2.29
N TYR A 38 1.18 0.14 -2.04
CA TYR A 38 0.64 -1.19 -2.35
C TYR A 38 -0.64 -1.47 -1.53
N PHE A 39 -0.61 -1.17 -0.22
CA PHE A 39 -1.77 -1.36 0.66
C PHE A 39 -2.89 -0.37 0.36
N ALA A 40 -2.55 0.85 -0.07
CA ALA A 40 -3.54 1.81 -0.56
C ALA A 40 -4.28 1.29 -1.80
N ASN A 41 -3.57 0.65 -2.73
CA ASN A 41 -4.16 0.04 -3.91
C ASN A 41 -5.07 -1.14 -3.53
N VAL A 42 -4.60 -2.04 -2.66
CA VAL A 42 -5.41 -3.17 -2.14
C VAL A 42 -6.71 -2.66 -1.50
N LEU A 43 -6.64 -1.59 -0.69
CA LEU A 43 -7.82 -0.99 -0.09
C LEU A 43 -8.76 -0.36 -1.13
N GLY A 44 -8.21 0.20 -2.21
CA GLY A 44 -8.95 0.67 -3.38
C GLY A 44 -9.75 -0.45 -4.06
N GLU A 45 -9.15 -1.62 -4.23
CA GLU A 45 -9.82 -2.80 -4.81
C GLU A 45 -10.93 -3.34 -3.90
N ILE A 46 -10.69 -3.45 -2.58
CA ILE A 46 -11.71 -3.82 -1.61
C ILE A 46 -12.88 -2.83 -1.64
N ARG A 47 -12.58 -1.53 -1.77
CA ARG A 47 -13.61 -0.48 -1.89
C ARG A 47 -14.45 -0.69 -3.15
N ARG A 48 -13.82 -0.90 -4.30
CA ARG A 48 -14.51 -1.18 -5.57
C ARG A 48 -15.41 -2.40 -5.46
N PHE A 49 -14.93 -3.47 -4.85
CA PHE A 49 -15.72 -4.68 -4.60
C PHE A 49 -16.99 -4.36 -3.80
N PHE A 50 -16.88 -3.66 -2.65
CA PHE A 50 -18.05 -3.31 -1.86
C PHE A 50 -19.00 -2.33 -2.55
N GLU A 51 -18.48 -1.40 -3.36
CA GLU A 51 -19.33 -0.52 -4.15
C GLU A 51 -20.13 -1.27 -5.21
N MET A 52 -19.53 -2.27 -5.87
CA MET A 52 -20.24 -3.14 -6.81
C MET A 52 -21.32 -3.96 -6.12
N GLU A 53 -21.01 -4.56 -4.97
CA GLU A 53 -22.00 -5.34 -4.20
C GLU A 53 -23.13 -4.46 -3.68
N ALA A 54 -22.84 -3.24 -3.22
CA ALA A 54 -23.86 -2.28 -2.81
C ALA A 54 -24.84 -1.95 -3.95
N ARG A 55 -24.35 -1.81 -5.19
CA ARG A 55 -25.22 -1.57 -6.38
C ARG A 55 -26.16 -2.74 -6.67
N LYS A 56 -25.81 -3.97 -6.27
CA LYS A 56 -26.65 -5.18 -6.39
C LYS A 56 -27.64 -5.35 -5.22
N GLY A 57 -27.72 -4.39 -4.31
CA GLY A 57 -28.53 -4.48 -3.09
C GLY A 57 -27.79 -5.08 -1.89
N GLY A 58 -26.47 -5.21 -1.97
CA GLY A 58 -25.61 -5.58 -0.85
C GLY A 58 -25.65 -4.56 0.28
N LYS A 59 -25.38 -5.02 1.51
CA LYS A 59 -25.46 -4.19 2.73
C LYS A 59 -24.16 -3.49 3.10
N PHE A 60 -23.06 -3.84 2.45
CA PHE A 60 -21.73 -3.37 2.82
C PHE A 60 -21.27 -2.24 1.90
N LYS A 61 -20.76 -1.17 2.49
CA LYS A 61 -20.19 -0.04 1.75
C LYS A 61 -18.93 0.44 2.47
N LEU A 62 -17.83 0.53 1.74
CA LEU A 62 -16.63 1.18 2.22
C LEU A 62 -16.63 2.64 1.76
N THR A 63 -16.93 3.54 2.70
CA THR A 63 -16.98 4.98 2.43
C THR A 63 -15.58 5.56 2.35
N ALA A 64 -15.41 6.65 1.60
CA ALA A 64 -14.12 7.35 1.50
C ALA A 64 -13.56 7.78 2.87
N VAL A 65 -14.44 8.12 3.82
CA VAL A 65 -14.06 8.46 5.20
C VAL A 65 -13.44 7.25 5.90
N VAL A 66 -14.08 6.07 5.85
CA VAL A 66 -13.57 4.85 6.47
C VAL A 66 -12.26 4.40 5.80
N THR A 67 -12.18 4.48 4.48
CA THR A 67 -10.92 4.25 3.74
C THR A 67 -9.79 5.12 4.27
N ARG A 68 -10.03 6.43 4.43
CA ARG A 68 -9.03 7.37 4.95
C ARG A 68 -8.64 7.07 6.40
N LEU A 69 -9.59 6.66 7.23
CA LEU A 69 -9.32 6.27 8.62
C LEU A 69 -8.43 5.02 8.69
N MET A 70 -8.71 3.99 7.89
CA MET A 70 -7.88 2.79 7.81
C MET A 70 -6.47 3.13 7.33
N LEU A 71 -6.35 3.96 6.30
CA LEU A 71 -5.07 4.42 5.77
C LEU A 71 -4.24 5.19 6.80
N LYS A 72 -4.89 6.00 7.64
CA LYS A 72 -4.23 6.68 8.76
C LYS A 72 -3.82 5.73 9.87
N GLU A 73 -4.62 4.70 10.14
CA GLU A 73 -4.28 3.67 11.12
C GLU A 73 -3.05 2.86 10.67
N ILE A 74 -2.95 2.54 9.37
CA ILE A 74 -1.77 1.90 8.79
C ILE A 74 -0.53 2.79 8.89
N GLU A 75 -0.66 4.07 8.52
CA GLU A 75 0.44 5.05 8.58
C GLU A 75 0.96 5.26 10.01
N SER A 76 0.10 5.09 11.02
CA SER A 76 0.48 5.21 12.43
C SER A 76 1.31 4.04 12.98
N ILE A 77 1.39 2.93 12.24
CA ILE A 77 2.20 1.77 12.64
C ILE A 77 3.67 2.10 12.35
N ASP A 78 4.48 2.14 13.40
CA ASP A 78 5.91 2.37 13.28
C ASP A 78 6.58 1.30 12.40
N GLY A 79 7.44 1.78 11.49
CA GLY A 79 8.13 0.93 10.51
C GLY A 79 7.18 0.10 9.63
N PHE A 80 5.92 0.50 9.41
CA PHE A 80 5.04 -0.22 8.49
C PHE A 80 5.61 -0.24 7.07
N ASP A 81 6.15 0.88 6.60
CA ASP A 81 6.73 1.03 5.26
C ASP A 81 8.20 0.56 5.15
N ASP A 82 8.73 -0.03 6.22
CA ASP A 82 10.11 -0.49 6.24
C ASP A 82 10.28 -1.76 5.40
N THR A 83 10.75 -1.56 4.18
CA THR A 83 11.06 -2.64 3.24
C THR A 83 12.38 -3.35 3.52
N PHE A 84 13.21 -2.81 4.42
CA PHE A 84 14.53 -3.35 4.72
C PHE A 84 14.47 -4.47 5.75
N SER A 85 13.77 -4.28 6.87
CA SER A 85 13.81 -5.23 7.99
C SER A 85 12.53 -6.07 8.15
N ARG A 86 11.45 -5.75 7.45
CA ARG A 86 10.12 -6.34 7.68
C ARG A 86 9.72 -7.36 6.59
N PRO A 87 9.09 -8.49 6.97
CA PRO A 87 8.46 -9.38 6.00
C PRO A 87 7.07 -8.89 5.58
N PHE A 88 6.65 -9.21 4.35
CA PHE A 88 5.34 -8.84 3.83
C PHE A 88 4.19 -9.57 4.53
N SER A 89 4.37 -10.84 4.92
CA SER A 89 3.41 -11.58 5.76
C SER A 89 3.06 -10.85 7.06
N ALA A 90 4.03 -10.21 7.72
CA ALA A 90 3.75 -9.41 8.91
C ALA A 90 2.94 -8.14 8.59
N GLN A 91 3.21 -7.48 7.45
CA GLN A 91 2.39 -6.35 7.03
C GLN A 91 0.96 -6.78 6.66
N LYS A 92 0.80 -7.94 5.99
CA LYS A 92 -0.52 -8.52 5.67
C LYS A 92 -1.34 -8.77 6.92
N ALA A 93 -0.74 -9.40 7.94
CA ALA A 93 -1.40 -9.68 9.20
C ALA A 93 -1.91 -8.40 9.88
N GLU A 94 -1.07 -7.35 9.95
CA GLU A 94 -1.48 -6.05 10.50
C GLU A 94 -2.59 -5.38 9.68
N PHE A 95 -2.48 -5.41 8.36
CA PHE A 95 -3.50 -4.84 7.48
C PHE A 95 -4.85 -5.55 7.61
N ILE A 96 -4.87 -6.88 7.63
CA ILE A 96 -6.08 -7.68 7.83
C ILE A 96 -6.66 -7.43 9.23
N ARG A 97 -5.82 -7.29 10.26
CA ARG A 97 -6.27 -6.92 11.61
C ARG A 97 -7.00 -5.57 11.60
N ILE A 98 -6.47 -4.57 10.90
CA ILE A 98 -7.14 -3.27 10.72
C ILE A 98 -8.47 -3.45 9.99
N LEU A 99 -8.50 -4.18 8.87
CA LEU A 99 -9.75 -4.40 8.12
C LEU A 99 -10.84 -5.06 8.97
N LYS A 100 -10.49 -6.10 9.74
CA LYS A 100 -11.43 -6.81 10.61
C LYS A 100 -12.01 -5.95 11.73
N LYS A 101 -11.33 -4.88 12.15
CA LYS A 101 -11.88 -3.90 13.11
C LYS A 101 -13.11 -3.19 12.56
N TYR A 102 -13.14 -2.90 11.26
CA TYR A 102 -14.26 -2.21 10.61
C TYR A 102 -15.25 -3.19 9.96
N PHE A 103 -14.78 -4.39 9.59
CA PHE A 103 -15.55 -5.41 8.89
C PHE A 103 -15.42 -6.78 9.56
N PRO A 104 -15.92 -6.95 10.80
CA PRO A 104 -15.72 -8.17 11.58
C PRO A 104 -16.44 -9.40 11.02
N SER A 105 -17.44 -9.22 10.15
CA SER A 105 -18.21 -10.30 9.54
C SER A 105 -17.48 -11.02 8.41
N PHE A 106 -16.36 -10.48 7.90
CA PHE A 106 -15.59 -11.09 6.82
C PHE A 106 -14.44 -11.93 7.37
N THR A 107 -14.14 -13.03 6.67
CA THR A 107 -13.04 -13.93 7.03
C THR A 107 -11.69 -13.34 6.64
N GLU A 108 -10.62 -13.87 7.22
CA GLU A 108 -9.25 -13.48 6.84
C GLU A 108 -8.98 -13.89 5.40
N ASP A 109 -9.34 -15.12 5.02
CA ASP A 109 -9.25 -15.65 3.64
C ASP A 109 -9.90 -14.72 2.60
N PHE A 110 -11.03 -14.10 2.94
CA PHE A 110 -11.67 -13.13 2.06
C PHE A 110 -10.75 -11.94 1.79
N PHE A 111 -10.14 -11.36 2.83
CA PHE A 111 -9.20 -10.25 2.66
C PHE A 111 -7.88 -10.68 2.04
N GLU A 112 -7.43 -11.91 2.33
CA GLU A 112 -6.23 -12.48 1.72
C GLU A 112 -6.35 -12.57 0.20
N SER A 113 -7.55 -12.82 -0.33
CA SER A 113 -7.79 -12.88 -1.78
C SER A 113 -7.45 -11.60 -2.55
N PHE A 114 -7.33 -10.45 -1.86
CA PHE A 114 -6.97 -9.16 -2.48
C PHE A 114 -5.46 -8.90 -2.55
N PHE A 115 -4.61 -9.74 -1.96
CA PHE A 115 -3.15 -9.55 -1.94
C PHE A 115 -2.42 -10.17 -3.13
N ASP A 116 -3.15 -10.83 -4.02
CA ASP A 116 -2.66 -11.29 -5.33
C ASP A 116 -3.34 -10.53 -6.49
N PRO A 117 -3.32 -9.18 -6.52
CA PRO A 117 -3.84 -8.48 -7.67
C PRO A 117 -2.91 -8.78 -8.84
N GLN A 118 -3.40 -9.53 -9.82
CA GLN A 118 -2.94 -9.35 -11.19
C GLN A 118 -2.89 -7.83 -11.43
N PRO A 119 -1.83 -7.29 -12.07
CA PRO A 119 -1.81 -5.87 -12.42
C PRO A 119 -3.16 -5.55 -13.06
N PRO A 120 -3.84 -4.44 -12.67
CA PRO A 120 -5.13 -4.12 -13.24
C PRO A 120 -4.96 -4.14 -14.77
N VAL A 121 -5.63 -5.10 -15.41
CA VAL A 121 -5.70 -5.13 -16.87
C VAL A 121 -6.64 -3.98 -17.20
N TYR A 122 -6.06 -2.79 -17.36
CA TYR A 122 -6.82 -1.65 -17.85
C TYR A 122 -7.33 -2.05 -19.23
N SER A 123 -8.66 -2.06 -19.38
CA SER A 123 -9.22 -2.17 -20.71
C SER A 123 -8.76 -0.96 -21.52
N GLN A 124 -8.67 -1.09 -22.84
CA GLN A 124 -8.38 0.06 -23.71
C GLN A 124 -9.38 1.22 -23.44
N GLU A 125 -10.60 0.88 -23.02
CA GLU A 125 -11.65 1.81 -22.63
C GLU A 125 -11.32 2.58 -21.35
N ASP A 126 -10.75 1.91 -20.33
CA ASP A 126 -10.31 2.57 -19.09
C ASP A 126 -9.17 3.56 -19.36
N VAL A 127 -8.19 3.18 -20.18
CA VAL A 127 -7.08 4.06 -20.57
C VAL A 127 -7.60 5.31 -21.29
N ASN A 128 -8.58 5.13 -22.19
CA ASN A 128 -9.23 6.24 -22.90
C ASN A 128 -10.03 7.14 -21.96
N TYR A 129 -10.72 6.58 -20.96
CA TYR A 129 -11.50 7.35 -19.99
C TYR A 129 -10.59 8.25 -19.14
N TYR A 130 -9.51 7.70 -18.58
CA TYR A 130 -8.56 8.51 -17.81
C TYR A 130 -7.81 9.52 -18.68
N GLY A 131 -7.48 9.18 -19.93
CA GLY A 131 -6.90 10.13 -20.89
C GLY A 131 -7.79 11.36 -21.10
N LYS A 132 -9.08 11.13 -21.42
CA LYS A 132 -10.06 12.21 -21.60
C LYS A 132 -10.28 13.03 -20.33
N TYR A 133 -10.33 12.38 -19.17
CA TYR A 133 -10.50 13.07 -17.90
C TYR A 133 -9.37 14.07 -17.59
N TYR A 134 -8.12 13.73 -17.91
CA TYR A 134 -6.99 14.65 -17.74
C TYR A 134 -6.97 15.76 -18.78
N GLU A 135 -7.35 15.48 -20.04
CA GLU A 135 -7.50 16.50 -21.09
C GLU A 135 -8.56 17.55 -20.69
N GLU A 136 -9.74 17.10 -20.24
CA GLU A 136 -10.83 17.98 -19.77
C GLU A 136 -10.41 18.82 -18.55
N LEU A 137 -9.64 18.24 -17.62
CA LEU A 137 -9.09 18.96 -16.47
C LEU A 137 -8.07 20.02 -16.90
N GLU A 138 -7.16 19.69 -17.82
CA GLU A 138 -6.17 20.65 -18.33
C GLU A 138 -6.81 21.81 -19.06
N GLU A 139 -7.86 21.56 -19.85
CA GLU A 139 -8.65 22.61 -20.50
C GLU A 139 -9.31 23.52 -19.46
N LYS A 140 -9.95 22.93 -18.45
CA LYS A 140 -10.56 23.69 -17.36
C LYS A 140 -9.55 24.55 -16.60
N TYR A 141 -8.36 24.03 -16.30
CA TYR A 141 -7.31 24.82 -15.65
C TYR A 141 -6.79 25.96 -16.53
N LYS A 142 -6.72 25.76 -17.85
CA LYS A 142 -6.36 26.83 -18.79
C LYS A 142 -7.43 27.93 -18.84
N GLU A 143 -8.70 27.56 -18.85
CA GLU A 143 -9.82 28.51 -18.80
C GLU A 143 -9.82 29.33 -17.50
N GLU A 144 -9.69 28.66 -16.34
CA GLU A 144 -9.62 29.34 -15.03
C GLU A 144 -8.42 30.29 -14.94
N SER A 145 -7.26 29.91 -15.49
CA SER A 145 -6.09 30.80 -15.53
C SER A 145 -6.26 32.03 -16.44
N HIS A 146 -7.05 31.92 -17.52
CA HIS A 146 -7.33 33.03 -18.42
C HIS A 146 -8.32 34.05 -17.81
N GLU A 147 -9.32 33.59 -17.05
CA GLU A 147 -10.26 34.47 -16.36
C GLU A 147 -9.61 35.24 -15.20
N GLU A 148 -8.65 34.63 -14.50
CA GLU A 148 -7.89 35.31 -13.44
C GLU A 148 -7.01 36.43 -14.00
N GLU A 149 -6.35 36.23 -15.14
CA GLU A 149 -5.52 37.26 -15.79
C GLU A 149 -6.35 38.46 -16.30
N GLU A 150 -7.54 38.24 -16.86
CA GLU A 150 -8.42 39.33 -17.29
C GLU A 150 -8.98 40.13 -16.09
N SER A 151 -9.25 39.47 -14.95
CA SER A 151 -9.73 40.13 -13.73
C SER A 151 -8.69 41.05 -13.07
N VAL A 152 -7.39 40.77 -13.29
CA VAL A 152 -6.27 41.58 -12.80
C VAL A 152 -6.01 42.77 -13.73
N PHE A 153 -6.35 42.67 -15.02
CA PHE A 153 -6.09 43.72 -16.01
C PHE A 153 -7.16 44.85 -16.02
N PHE A 154 -8.37 44.61 -15.48
CA PHE A 154 -9.47 45.58 -15.42
C PHE A 154 -9.67 46.26 -14.05
N ARG A 155 -8.66 46.25 -13.16
CA ARG A 155 -8.69 46.92 -11.85
C ARG A 155 -7.76 48.12 -11.75
#